data_AF-A0A644YHZ4-F1
#
_entry.id   AF-A0A644YHZ4-F1
#
_cell.length_a   1.000
_cell.length_b   1.000
_cell.length_c   1.000
_cell.angle_alpha   90.00
_cell.angle_beta   90.00
_cell.angle_gamma   90.00
#
_symmetry.space_group_name_H-M   'P 1'
#
loop_
_entity.id
_entity.type
_entity.pdbx_description
1 polymer ?
#
loop_
_entity_poly.entity_id
_entity_poly.type
_entity_poly.pdbx_seq_one_letter_code
_entity_poly.pdbx_strand_id
1 'polypeptide(L)'
;MLEWINNNQGFVMVVLTAVYVIATIAICLFNYKSAQATREQVAESARQFEETNRAFVTVYADFIRNGLFVLCVSNSGNKPAKEINVNIGEEYFKNIKQEFLPNVEKFVKSNFMLGLEQKFYLTLGGLLDYEKLSNESMFLELTYQDDKRKYSEKIEIRLKEIAWSLNYTSPITDIQHDIKKQRENVEKLADNLEKIRRKIEDCVTSR
;
A
#
# COMPACT_ATOMS: atom_id res chain seq x y z
N MET A 1 44.95 -8.56 -59.34
CA MET A 1 44.13 -8.92 -58.16
C MET A 1 42.75 -9.43 -58.58
N LEU A 2 41.98 -8.68 -59.40
CA LEU A 2 40.69 -9.13 -59.95
C LEU A 2 40.79 -10.38 -60.86
N GLU A 3 41.78 -10.45 -61.77
CA GLU A 3 41.98 -11.64 -62.63
C GLU A 3 42.36 -12.91 -61.85
N TRP A 4 43.11 -12.76 -60.76
CA TRP A 4 43.49 -13.89 -59.89
C TRP A 4 42.29 -14.42 -59.10
N ILE A 5 41.42 -13.53 -58.63
CA ILE A 5 40.15 -13.87 -57.97
C ILE A 5 39.20 -14.56 -58.97
N ASN A 6 39.18 -14.12 -60.23
CA ASN A 6 38.34 -14.68 -61.28
C ASN A 6 38.80 -16.09 -61.70
N ASN A 7 40.11 -16.33 -61.77
CA ASN A 7 40.65 -17.67 -62.05
C ASN A 7 40.55 -18.64 -60.86
N ASN A 8 40.43 -18.14 -59.63
CA ASN A 8 40.29 -18.95 -58.41
C ASN A 8 38.91 -18.77 -57.76
N GLN A 9 37.90 -18.38 -58.55
CA GLN A 9 36.58 -17.98 -58.06
C GLN A 9 35.91 -19.06 -57.20
N GLY A 10 36.09 -20.34 -57.56
CA GLY A 10 35.60 -21.48 -56.78
C GLY A 10 36.23 -21.58 -55.39
N PHE A 11 37.55 -21.35 -55.27
CA PHE A 11 38.26 -21.37 -53.99
C PHE A 11 37.83 -20.21 -53.08
N VAL A 12 37.68 -19.01 -53.65
CA VAL A 12 37.19 -17.82 -52.91
C VAL A 12 35.78 -18.03 -52.38
N MET A 13 34.88 -18.64 -53.17
CA MET A 13 33.53 -18.97 -52.75
C MET A 13 33.52 -19.95 -51.57
N VAL A 14 34.32 -21.02 -51.64
CA VAL A 14 34.43 -22.02 -50.55
C VAL A 14 34.92 -21.39 -49.25
N VAL A 15 35.91 -20.51 -49.31
CA VAL A 15 36.42 -19.80 -48.12
C VAL A 15 35.35 -18.88 -47.52
N LEU A 16 34.63 -18.12 -48.34
CA LEU A 16 33.53 -17.26 -47.87
C LEU A 16 32.39 -18.08 -47.25
N THR A 17 32.01 -19.21 -47.86
CA THR A 17 31.01 -20.11 -47.31
C THR A 17 31.46 -20.72 -45.99
N ALA A 18 32.73 -21.11 -45.86
CA ALA A 18 33.27 -21.65 -44.61
C ALA A 18 33.21 -20.61 -43.48
N VAL A 19 33.62 -19.36 -43.74
CA VAL A 19 33.54 -18.26 -42.77
C VAL A 19 32.09 -17.98 -42.36
N TYR A 20 31.16 -17.96 -43.33
CA TYR A 20 29.74 -17.75 -43.06
C TYR A 20 29.15 -18.84 -42.16
N VAL A 21 29.47 -20.10 -42.40
CA VAL A 21 29.00 -21.23 -41.57
C VAL A 21 29.55 -21.11 -40.15
N ILE A 22 30.83 -20.77 -39.99
CA ILE A 22 31.45 -20.56 -38.67
C ILE A 22 30.77 -19.40 -37.93
N ALA A 23 30.52 -18.27 -38.62
CA ALA A 23 29.80 -17.14 -38.05
C ALA A 23 28.37 -17.52 -37.64
N THR A 24 27.67 -18.30 -38.46
CA THR A 24 26.33 -18.80 -38.17
C THR A 24 26.32 -19.71 -36.94
N ILE A 25 27.28 -20.62 -36.82
CA ILE A 25 27.43 -21.48 -35.63
C ILE A 25 27.68 -20.63 -34.38
N ALA A 26 28.56 -19.62 -34.46
CA ALA A 26 28.81 -18.72 -33.33
C ALA A 26 27.54 -17.98 -32.89
N ILE A 27 26.77 -17.42 -33.83
CA ILE A 27 25.49 -16.75 -33.55
C ILE A 27 24.51 -17.71 -32.87
N CYS A 28 24.40 -18.95 -33.35
CA CYS A 28 23.53 -19.95 -32.74
C CYS A 28 23.92 -20.26 -31.28
N LEU A 29 25.23 -20.39 -30.99
CA LEU A 29 25.72 -20.63 -29.64
C LEU A 29 25.45 -19.45 -28.70
N PHE A 30 25.69 -18.22 -29.16
CA PHE A 30 25.36 -17.02 -28.38
C PHE A 30 23.86 -16.88 -28.12
N ASN A 31 23.01 -17.16 -29.12
CA ASN A 31 21.56 -17.15 -28.98
C ASN A 31 21.08 -18.22 -27.99
N TYR A 32 21.68 -19.41 -27.99
CA TYR A 32 21.34 -20.45 -27.03
C TYR A 32 21.66 -20.00 -25.59
N LYS A 33 22.87 -19.48 -25.35
CA LYS A 33 23.27 -18.97 -24.03
C LYS A 33 22.42 -17.76 -23.60
N SER A 34 22.13 -16.86 -24.54
CA SER A 34 21.29 -15.69 -24.28
C SER A 34 19.86 -16.09 -23.95
N ALA A 35 19.28 -17.05 -24.68
CA ALA A 35 17.94 -17.56 -24.41
C ALA A 35 17.85 -18.25 -23.04
N GLN A 36 18.90 -18.95 -22.62
CA GLN A 36 18.97 -19.52 -21.27
C GLN A 36 18.98 -18.41 -20.20
N ALA A 37 19.82 -17.39 -20.34
CA ALA A 37 19.87 -16.26 -19.42
C ALA A 37 18.52 -15.50 -19.37
N THR A 38 17.86 -15.30 -20.51
CA THR A 38 16.52 -14.69 -20.56
C THR A 38 15.50 -15.56 -19.82
N ARG A 39 15.55 -16.89 -19.93
CA ARG A 39 14.63 -17.77 -19.19
C ARG A 39 14.80 -17.64 -17.68
N GLU A 40 16.04 -17.63 -17.19
CA GLU A 40 16.34 -17.44 -15.77
C GLU A 40 15.86 -16.06 -15.29
N GLN A 41 16.13 -15.01 -16.07
CA GLN A 41 15.66 -13.65 -15.77
C GLN A 41 14.13 -13.56 -15.74
N VAL A 42 13.42 -14.21 -16.65
CA VAL A 42 11.95 -14.26 -16.68
C VAL A 42 11.39 -15.03 -15.50
N ALA A 43 12.03 -16.13 -15.10
CA ALA A 43 11.61 -16.90 -13.93
C ALA A 43 11.78 -16.08 -12.64
N GLU A 44 12.91 -15.40 -12.48
CA GLU A 44 13.17 -14.55 -11.32
C GLU A 44 12.25 -13.33 -11.31
N SER A 45 12.00 -12.69 -12.46
CA SER A 45 11.08 -11.55 -12.53
C SER A 45 9.63 -11.96 -12.24
N ALA A 46 9.20 -13.14 -12.68
CA ALA A 46 7.90 -13.70 -12.32
C ALA A 46 7.80 -13.94 -10.80
N ARG A 47 8.87 -14.47 -10.19
CA ARG A 47 8.93 -14.69 -8.74
C ARG A 47 8.85 -13.36 -7.96
N GLN A 48 9.62 -12.37 -8.37
CA GLN A 48 9.60 -11.03 -7.76
C GLN A 48 8.24 -10.35 -7.94
N PHE A 49 7.62 -10.52 -9.10
CA PHE A 49 6.26 -10.04 -9.35
C PHE A 49 5.27 -10.70 -8.40
N GLU A 50 5.37 -12.00 -8.16
CA GLU A 50 4.49 -12.69 -7.20
C GLU A 50 4.72 -12.26 -5.75
N GLU A 51 5.97 -12.11 -5.32
CA GLU A 51 6.32 -11.67 -3.95
C GLU A 51 5.85 -10.24 -3.69
N THR A 52 5.98 -9.35 -4.68
CA THR A 52 5.52 -7.96 -4.60
C THR A 52 4.00 -7.85 -4.72
N ASN A 53 3.39 -8.73 -5.52
CA ASN A 53 1.97 -8.73 -5.80
C ASN A 53 1.23 -9.74 -4.91
N ARG A 54 1.31 -9.50 -3.60
CA ARG A 54 0.61 -10.29 -2.56
C ARG A 54 -0.33 -9.41 -1.74
N ALA A 55 -1.27 -10.06 -1.07
CA ALA A 55 -2.02 -9.41 0.01
C ALA A 55 -1.10 -9.20 1.22
N PHE A 56 -1.21 -8.05 1.86
CA PHE A 56 -0.39 -7.71 3.02
C PHE A 56 -1.28 -7.08 4.07
N VAL A 57 -1.74 -7.91 5.01
CA VAL A 57 -2.66 -7.51 6.06
C VAL A 57 -1.85 -7.21 7.32
N THR A 58 -2.09 -6.06 7.92
CA THR A 58 -1.46 -5.64 9.17
C THR A 58 -2.54 -5.32 10.20
N VAL A 59 -2.28 -5.70 11.45
CA VAL A 59 -3.12 -5.34 12.59
C VAL A 59 -2.31 -4.45 13.52
N TYR A 60 -2.87 -3.29 13.87
CA TYR A 60 -2.24 -2.34 14.79
C TYR A 60 -3.29 -1.62 15.63
N ALA A 61 -2.86 -1.08 16.77
CA ALA A 61 -3.72 -0.27 17.63
C ALA A 61 -3.56 1.22 17.29
N ASP A 62 -4.65 1.98 17.38
CA ASP A 62 -4.67 3.41 17.06
C ASP A 62 -5.75 4.16 17.86
N PHE A 63 -5.65 5.48 17.88
CA PHE A 63 -6.68 6.38 18.39
C PHE A 63 -7.36 7.14 17.25
N ILE A 64 -8.67 6.98 17.10
CA ILE A 64 -9.46 7.69 16.08
C ILE A 64 -10.54 8.58 16.72
N ARG A 65 -11.10 9.50 15.92
CA ARG A 65 -12.28 10.31 16.27
C ARG A 65 -12.22 10.93 17.68
N ASN A 66 -11.11 11.61 17.99
CA ASN A 66 -10.88 12.29 19.26
C ASN A 66 -10.89 11.36 20.49
N GLY A 67 -10.26 10.19 20.39
CA GLY A 67 -9.90 9.39 21.56
C GLY A 67 -10.61 8.04 21.67
N LEU A 68 -11.21 7.51 20.60
CA LEU A 68 -11.60 6.10 20.57
C LEU A 68 -10.37 5.24 20.30
N PHE A 69 -10.07 4.35 21.23
CA PHE A 69 -9.03 3.35 21.07
C PHE A 69 -9.56 2.18 20.25
N VAL A 70 -8.89 1.90 19.12
CA VAL A 70 -9.33 0.92 18.13
C VAL A 70 -8.21 -0.04 17.77
N LEU A 71 -8.59 -1.27 17.42
CA LEU A 71 -7.76 -2.20 16.67
C LEU A 71 -8.07 -2.03 15.18
N CYS A 72 -7.08 -1.65 14.39
CA CYS A 72 -7.19 -1.49 12.95
C CYS A 72 -6.66 -2.73 12.24
N VAL A 73 -7.45 -3.28 11.32
CA VAL A 73 -7.02 -4.27 10.35
C VAL A 73 -6.95 -3.59 8.99
N SER A 74 -5.78 -3.56 8.37
CA SER A 74 -5.55 -2.88 7.10
C SER A 74 -4.89 -3.79 6.10
N ASN A 75 -5.30 -3.72 4.83
CA ASN A 75 -4.60 -4.36 3.73
C ASN A 75 -3.82 -3.32 2.93
N SER A 76 -2.49 -3.35 3.07
CA SER A 76 -1.55 -2.51 2.32
C SER A 76 -0.88 -3.27 1.18
N GLY A 77 -1.36 -4.48 0.86
CA GLY A 77 -0.87 -5.27 -0.26
C GLY A 77 -1.47 -4.85 -1.60
N ASN A 78 -0.97 -5.45 -2.66
CA ASN A 78 -1.42 -5.22 -4.03
C ASN A 78 -2.54 -6.18 -4.48
N LYS A 79 -3.05 -7.00 -3.55
CA LYS A 79 -4.20 -7.89 -3.77
C LYS A 79 -5.20 -7.81 -2.63
N PRO A 80 -6.49 -8.09 -2.90
CA PRO A 80 -7.48 -8.29 -1.86
C PRO A 80 -7.10 -9.45 -0.94
N ALA A 81 -7.34 -9.27 0.36
CA ALA A 81 -7.19 -10.29 1.37
C ALA A 81 -8.56 -10.91 1.68
N LYS A 82 -8.64 -12.23 1.59
CA LYS A 82 -9.85 -13.03 1.84
C LYS A 82 -9.67 -13.85 3.11
N GLU A 83 -10.79 -14.32 3.65
CA GLU A 83 -10.81 -15.18 4.83
C GLU A 83 -10.03 -14.62 6.02
N ILE A 84 -10.14 -13.31 6.24
CA ILE A 84 -9.44 -12.65 7.34
C ILE A 84 -10.10 -13.05 8.64
N ASN A 85 -9.30 -13.65 9.52
CA ASN A 85 -9.67 -13.92 10.90
C ASN A 85 -8.56 -13.37 11.81
N VAL A 86 -8.98 -12.69 12.87
CA VAL A 86 -8.09 -12.10 13.86
C VAL A 86 -8.52 -12.63 15.22
N ASN A 87 -7.70 -13.49 15.80
CA ASN A 87 -7.89 -13.96 17.15
C ASN A 87 -7.13 -13.08 18.14
N ILE A 88 -7.75 -12.76 19.27
CA ILE A 88 -7.17 -11.96 20.34
C ILE A 88 -7.06 -12.88 21.55
N GLY A 89 -5.88 -12.93 22.20
CA GLY A 89 -5.68 -13.72 23.42
C GLY A 89 -6.76 -13.43 24.46
N GLU A 90 -7.44 -14.47 24.94
CA GLU A 90 -8.58 -14.35 25.86
C GLU A 90 -8.18 -13.65 27.16
N GLU A 91 -6.91 -13.78 27.57
CA GLU A 91 -6.36 -13.10 28.74
C GLU A 91 -6.48 -11.57 28.65
N TYR A 92 -6.48 -11.01 27.44
CA TYR A 92 -6.57 -9.57 27.23
C TYR A 92 -8.00 -9.04 27.47
N PHE A 93 -9.02 -9.91 27.46
CA PHE A 93 -10.42 -9.50 27.53
C PHE A 93 -10.75 -8.86 28.89
N LYS A 94 -10.04 -9.24 29.95
CA LYS A 94 -10.18 -8.64 31.30
C LYS A 94 -9.84 -7.14 31.33
N ASN A 95 -9.03 -6.68 30.38
CA ASN A 95 -8.61 -5.28 30.25
C ASN A 95 -9.65 -4.43 29.51
N ILE A 96 -10.56 -5.08 28.76
CA ILE A 96 -11.61 -4.43 27.98
C ILE A 96 -12.84 -4.19 28.87
N LYS A 97 -13.51 -3.04 28.70
CA LYS A 97 -14.78 -2.77 29.39
C LYS A 97 -15.89 -3.67 28.87
N GLN A 98 -16.82 -4.02 29.75
CA GLN A 98 -17.93 -4.93 29.46
C GLN A 98 -18.83 -4.45 28.30
N GLU A 99 -18.92 -3.13 28.08
CA GLU A 99 -19.69 -2.55 26.98
C GLU A 99 -19.11 -2.88 25.59
N PHE A 100 -17.80 -3.10 25.48
CA PHE A 100 -17.13 -3.42 24.19
C PHE A 100 -16.94 -4.92 23.97
N LEU A 101 -16.90 -5.73 25.04
CA LEU A 101 -16.68 -7.17 24.97
C LEU A 101 -17.56 -7.91 23.95
N PRO A 102 -18.89 -7.68 23.87
CA PRO A 102 -19.73 -8.37 22.89
C PRO A 102 -19.31 -8.13 21.44
N ASN A 103 -18.76 -6.96 21.12
CA ASN A 103 -18.29 -6.65 19.77
C ASN A 103 -16.93 -7.30 19.50
N VAL A 104 -16.08 -7.38 20.52
CA VAL A 104 -14.79 -8.07 20.45
C VAL A 104 -14.99 -9.57 20.21
N GLU A 105 -15.90 -10.20 20.95
CA GLU A 105 -16.23 -11.62 20.77
C GLU A 105 -16.82 -11.91 19.39
N LYS A 106 -17.68 -11.03 18.87
CA LYS A 106 -18.20 -11.14 17.50
C LYS A 106 -17.10 -10.99 16.46
N PHE A 107 -16.19 -10.05 16.68
CA PHE A 107 -15.07 -9.79 15.78
C PHE A 107 -14.12 -11.00 15.71
N VAL A 108 -13.73 -11.59 16.84
CA VAL A 108 -12.85 -12.77 16.88
C VAL A 108 -13.45 -13.98 16.13
N LYS A 109 -14.79 -14.12 16.18
CA LYS A 109 -15.52 -15.17 15.47
C LYS A 109 -15.81 -14.84 14.00
N SER A 110 -15.55 -13.60 13.58
CA SER A 110 -15.89 -13.14 12.23
C SER A 110 -14.85 -13.58 11.21
N ASN A 111 -15.31 -13.68 9.98
CA ASN A 111 -14.49 -13.89 8.80
C ASN A 111 -14.95 -12.88 7.75
N PHE A 112 -14.01 -12.09 7.23
CA PHE A 112 -14.33 -11.03 6.26
C PHE A 112 -13.23 -10.86 5.21
N MET A 113 -13.51 -10.00 4.22
CA MET A 113 -12.60 -9.65 3.14
C MET A 113 -12.21 -8.17 3.25
N LEU A 114 -10.96 -7.85 2.94
CA LEU A 114 -10.47 -6.48 2.77
C LEU A 114 -9.95 -6.29 1.35
N GLY A 115 -10.53 -5.33 0.64
CA GLY A 115 -10.00 -4.82 -0.62
C GLY A 115 -8.68 -4.06 -0.42
N LEU A 116 -8.15 -3.53 -1.52
CA LEU A 116 -6.92 -2.74 -1.53
C LEU A 116 -7.09 -1.46 -0.71
N GLU A 117 -6.10 -1.13 0.13
CA GLU A 117 -6.05 0.06 0.98
C GLU A 117 -7.24 0.23 1.95
N GLN A 118 -8.08 -0.79 2.07
CA GLN A 118 -9.21 -0.76 2.98
C GLN A 118 -8.75 -0.99 4.42
N LYS A 119 -9.50 -0.39 5.34
CA LYS A 119 -9.29 -0.49 6.79
C LYS A 119 -10.59 -0.86 7.47
N PHE A 120 -10.51 -1.79 8.41
CA PHE A 120 -11.58 -2.12 9.34
C PHE A 120 -11.14 -1.73 10.75
N TYR A 121 -12.09 -1.28 11.58
CA TYR A 121 -11.80 -0.80 12.93
C TYR A 121 -12.70 -1.51 13.94
N LEU A 122 -12.10 -2.12 14.94
CA LEU A 122 -12.77 -2.64 16.13
C LEU A 122 -12.53 -1.67 17.28
N THR A 123 -13.58 -1.12 17.87
CA THR A 123 -13.47 -0.28 19.07
C THR A 123 -13.25 -1.14 20.31
N LEU A 124 -12.22 -0.79 21.08
CA LEU A 124 -11.84 -1.48 22.31
C LEU A 124 -12.10 -0.61 23.57
N GLY A 125 -12.12 0.71 23.42
CA GLY A 125 -12.34 1.64 24.53
C GLY A 125 -12.20 3.10 24.12
N GLY A 126 -12.24 3.99 25.11
CA GLY A 126 -11.86 5.39 24.96
C GLY A 126 -10.48 5.71 25.52
N LEU A 127 -10.06 6.97 25.41
CA LEU A 127 -8.80 7.48 25.95
C LEU A 127 -8.68 7.26 27.46
N LEU A 128 -9.79 7.39 28.18
CA LEU A 128 -9.85 7.14 29.63
C LEU A 128 -9.63 5.67 30.01
N ASP A 129 -9.80 4.75 29.05
CA ASP A 129 -9.61 3.32 29.26
C ASP A 129 -8.18 2.88 28.99
N TYR A 130 -7.35 3.77 28.44
CA TYR A 130 -6.03 3.44 27.94
C TYR A 130 -5.09 2.90 29.02
N GLU A 131 -5.14 3.45 30.24
CA GLU A 131 -4.33 2.94 31.35
C GLU A 131 -4.65 1.46 31.62
N LYS A 132 -5.94 1.10 31.63
CA LYS A 132 -6.37 -0.29 31.83
C LYS A 132 -5.99 -1.17 30.64
N LEU A 133 -6.20 -0.69 29.42
CA LEU A 133 -5.92 -1.41 28.17
C LEU A 133 -4.41 -1.63 27.97
N SER A 134 -3.57 -0.69 28.41
CA SER A 134 -2.12 -0.75 28.24
C SER A 134 -1.37 -1.55 29.31
N ASN A 135 -2.07 -2.06 30.32
CA ASN A 135 -1.46 -2.82 31.42
C ASN A 135 -0.78 -4.12 30.96
N GLU A 136 -1.26 -4.74 29.88
CA GLU A 136 -0.71 -5.99 29.35
C GLU A 136 -0.56 -5.91 27.83
N SER A 137 0.39 -6.69 27.29
CA SER A 137 0.52 -6.87 25.84
C SER A 137 -0.72 -7.57 25.28
N MET A 138 -1.13 -7.15 24.09
CA MET A 138 -2.17 -7.85 23.33
C MET A 138 -1.50 -8.80 22.35
N PHE A 139 -1.76 -10.10 22.51
CA PHE A 139 -1.33 -11.13 21.56
C PHE A 139 -2.43 -11.43 20.56
N LEU A 140 -2.06 -11.42 19.29
CA LEU A 140 -2.97 -11.59 18.17
C LEU A 140 -2.47 -12.70 17.27
N GLU A 141 -3.40 -13.54 16.79
CA GLU A 141 -3.15 -14.47 15.69
C GLU A 141 -3.98 -14.03 14.50
N LEU A 142 -3.30 -13.55 13.46
CA LEU A 142 -3.89 -13.12 12.21
C LEU A 142 -3.77 -14.25 11.20
N THR A 143 -4.88 -14.61 10.54
CA THR A 143 -4.87 -15.50 9.38
C THR A 143 -5.63 -14.86 8.22
N TYR A 144 -5.10 -14.99 7.01
CA TYR A 144 -5.75 -14.49 5.79
C TYR A 144 -5.20 -15.22 4.56
N GLN A 145 -5.84 -15.04 3.41
CA GLN A 145 -5.37 -15.62 2.16
C GLN A 145 -5.51 -14.66 0.97
N ASP A 146 -4.61 -14.81 0.01
CA ASP A 146 -4.84 -14.32 -1.35
C ASP A 146 -5.28 -15.48 -2.26
N ASP A 147 -5.32 -15.27 -3.57
CA ASP A 147 -5.74 -16.31 -4.54
C ASP A 147 -4.78 -17.52 -4.62
N LYS A 148 -3.57 -17.42 -4.07
CA LYS A 148 -2.50 -18.42 -4.21
C LYS A 148 -2.09 -19.03 -2.87
N ARG A 149 -2.03 -18.26 -1.79
CA ARG A 149 -1.43 -18.67 -0.51
C ARG A 149 -2.25 -18.22 0.69
N LYS A 150 -2.16 -19.03 1.74
CA LYS A 150 -2.62 -18.71 3.10
C LYS A 150 -1.44 -18.18 3.92
N TYR A 151 -1.72 -17.19 4.75
CA TYR A 151 -0.77 -16.54 5.64
C TYR A 151 -1.27 -16.66 7.08
N SER A 152 -0.33 -16.80 8.00
CA SER A 152 -0.57 -16.81 9.44
C SER A 152 0.54 -16.03 10.12
N GLU A 153 0.15 -15.04 10.91
CA GLU A 153 1.07 -14.12 11.57
C GLU A 153 0.69 -14.01 13.05
N LYS A 154 1.71 -14.00 13.91
CA LYS A 154 1.56 -13.74 15.34
C LYS A 154 2.05 -12.34 15.62
N ILE A 155 1.18 -11.51 16.17
CA ILE A 155 1.45 -10.09 16.40
C ILE A 155 1.34 -9.83 17.90
N GLU A 156 2.34 -9.17 18.48
CA GLU A 156 2.29 -8.67 19.84
C GLU A 156 2.20 -7.14 19.80
N ILE A 157 1.14 -6.58 20.36
CA ILE A 157 0.99 -5.14 20.50
C ILE A 157 1.28 -4.75 21.95
N ARG A 158 2.40 -4.05 22.16
CA ARG A 158 2.83 -3.54 23.47
C ARG A 158 2.41 -2.11 23.66
N LEU A 159 1.19 -1.92 24.16
CA LEU A 159 0.61 -0.59 24.31
C LEU A 159 1.37 0.27 25.32
N LYS A 160 1.93 -0.32 26.38
CA LYS A 160 2.69 0.41 27.40
C LYS A 160 3.89 1.17 26.81
N GLU A 161 4.49 0.66 25.74
CA GLU A 161 5.67 1.25 25.08
C GLU A 161 5.33 2.45 24.17
N ILE A 162 4.05 2.68 23.88
CA ILE A 162 3.60 3.77 23.00
C ILE A 162 2.84 4.89 23.73
N ALA A 163 2.65 4.75 25.05
CA ALA A 163 1.86 5.66 25.89
C ALA A 163 2.32 7.12 25.85
N TRP A 164 3.61 7.36 25.61
CA TRP A 164 4.23 8.69 25.57
C TRP A 164 4.46 9.19 24.15
N SER A 165 4.14 8.38 23.14
CA SER A 165 4.40 8.70 21.74
C SER A 165 3.16 9.29 21.08
N LEU A 166 3.34 10.42 20.40
CA LEU A 166 2.29 11.04 19.58
C LEU A 166 2.56 10.69 18.13
N ASN A 167 1.74 9.81 17.54
CA ASN A 167 1.78 9.60 16.10
C ASN A 167 0.87 10.65 15.43
N TYR A 168 1.43 11.81 15.10
CA TYR A 168 0.70 12.91 14.46
C TYR A 168 0.68 12.72 12.94
N THR A 169 -0.40 12.14 12.43
CA THR A 169 -0.73 12.21 11.00
C THR A 169 -2.12 12.79 10.86
N SER A 170 -2.24 14.12 10.82
CA SER A 170 -3.52 14.77 10.53
C SER A 170 -3.46 15.69 9.32
N PRO A 171 -3.44 15.12 8.09
CA PRO A 171 -3.74 15.89 6.89
C PRO A 171 -5.11 16.57 6.98
N ILE A 172 -6.07 15.99 7.70
CA ILE A 172 -7.45 16.49 7.77
C ILE A 172 -7.58 17.76 8.62
N THR A 173 -6.87 17.89 9.75
CA THR A 173 -6.92 19.16 10.52
C THR A 173 -6.23 20.29 9.78
N ASP A 174 -5.16 19.98 9.07
CA ASP A 174 -4.45 20.96 8.23
C ASP A 174 -5.34 21.37 7.05
N ILE A 175 -5.99 20.41 6.38
CA ILE A 175 -7.01 20.66 5.34
C ILE A 175 -8.21 21.46 5.91
N GLN A 176 -8.68 21.17 7.12
CA GLN A 176 -9.79 21.93 7.73
C GLN A 176 -9.39 23.37 8.03
N HIS A 177 -8.16 23.60 8.50
CA HIS A 177 -7.62 24.93 8.70
C HIS A 177 -7.52 25.69 7.37
N ASP A 178 -7.01 25.04 6.33
CA ASP A 178 -6.88 25.61 5.00
C ASP A 178 -8.24 25.90 4.35
N ILE A 179 -9.22 24.99 4.47
CA ILE A 179 -10.59 25.21 3.99
C ILE A 179 -11.23 26.38 4.73
N LYS A 180 -11.06 26.48 6.06
CA LYS A 180 -11.59 27.61 6.84
C LYS A 180 -10.97 28.92 6.38
N LYS A 181 -9.65 28.95 6.19
CA LYS A 181 -8.92 30.13 5.69
C LYS A 181 -9.35 30.50 4.27
N GLN A 182 -9.56 29.53 3.39
CA GLN A 182 -10.08 29.77 2.04
C GLN A 182 -11.49 30.34 2.07
N ARG A 183 -12.38 29.83 2.93
CA ARG A 183 -13.73 30.37 3.11
C ARG A 183 -13.70 31.84 3.55
N GLU A 184 -12.90 32.19 4.56
CA GLU A 184 -12.76 33.57 5.03
C GLU A 184 -12.26 34.52 3.92
N ASN A 185 -11.36 34.04 3.07
CA ASN A 185 -10.86 34.82 1.93
C ASN A 185 -11.95 35.02 0.85
N VAL A 186 -12.78 34.01 0.58
CA VAL A 186 -13.91 34.11 -0.36
C VAL A 186 -14.96 35.10 0.15
N GLU A 187 -15.29 35.07 1.45
CA GLU A 187 -16.21 36.04 2.06
C GLU A 187 -15.69 37.48 1.94
N LYS A 188 -14.41 37.73 2.22
CA LYS A 188 -13.78 39.05 2.03
C LYS A 188 -13.77 39.52 0.57
N LEU A 189 -13.59 38.60 -0.38
CA LEU A 189 -13.68 38.90 -1.81
C LEU A 189 -15.09 39.33 -2.20
N ALA A 190 -16.12 38.62 -1.72
CA ALA A 190 -17.51 38.98 -1.96
C ALA A 190 -17.83 40.39 -1.43
N ASP A 191 -17.44 40.69 -0.19
CA ASP A 191 -17.62 42.02 0.42
C ASP A 191 -16.95 43.13 -0.38
N ASN A 192 -15.72 42.89 -0.86
CA ASN A 192 -14.97 43.86 -1.64
C ASN A 192 -15.59 44.09 -3.02
N LEU A 193 -16.09 43.04 -3.68
CA LEU A 193 -16.81 43.15 -4.94
C LEU A 193 -18.11 43.93 -4.77
N GLU A 194 -18.83 43.74 -3.66
CA GLU A 194 -20.05 44.50 -3.38
C GLU A 194 -19.75 45.99 -3.14
N LYS A 195 -18.66 46.31 -2.42
CA LYS A 195 -18.20 47.70 -2.25
C LYS A 195 -17.80 48.35 -3.57
N ILE A 196 -17.12 47.62 -4.46
CA ILE A 196 -16.75 48.12 -5.78
C ILE A 196 -18.00 48.37 -6.61
N ARG A 197 -18.96 47.43 -6.61
CA ARG A 197 -20.23 47.56 -7.32
C ARG A 197 -20.99 48.81 -6.88
N ARG A 198 -21.13 49.03 -5.56
CA ARG A 198 -21.78 50.23 -5.01
C ARG A 198 -21.10 51.52 -5.45
N LYS A 199 -19.76 51.58 -5.39
CA LYS A 199 -19.00 52.75 -5.88
C LYS A 199 -19.21 53.03 -7.37
N ILE A 200 -19.35 51.99 -8.19
CA ILE A 200 -19.63 52.14 -9.62
C ILE A 200 -21.07 52.64 -9.83
N GLU A 201 -22.04 52.05 -9.12
CA GLU A 201 -23.45 52.49 -9.16
C GLU A 201 -23.56 53.97 -8.77
N ASP A 202 -22.94 54.40 -7.67
CA ASP A 202 -22.92 55.78 -7.19
C ASP A 202 -22.28 56.76 -8.20
N CYS A 203 -21.24 56.32 -8.93
CA CYS A 203 -20.56 57.13 -9.94
C CYS A 203 -21.36 57.27 -11.24
N VAL A 204 -22.21 56.27 -11.55
CA VAL A 204 -23.08 56.27 -12.73
C VAL A 204 -24.36 57.09 -12.49
N THR A 205 -24.92 57.09 -11.28
CA THR A 205 -26.10 57.91 -10.92
C THR A 205 -25.77 59.38 -10.59
N SER A 206 -24.49 59.73 -10.39
CA SER A 206 -24.06 61.12 -10.15
C SER A 206 -23.71 61.92 -11.42
N ARG A 207 -24.10 61.44 -12.61
CA ARG A 207 -23.97 62.13 -13.91
C ARG A 207 -25.36 62.41 -14.49
#